data_AF-A0A447QMG2-F1
#
_entry.id   AF-A0A447QMG2-F1
#
_cell.length_a   1.000
_cell.length_b   1.000
_cell.length_c   1.000
_cell.angle_alpha   90.00
_cell.angle_beta   90.00
_cell.angle_gamma   90.00
#
_symmetry.space_group_name_H-M   'P 1'
#
loop_
_entity.id
_entity.type
_entity.pdbx_description
1 polymer ?
#
loop_
_entity_poly.entity_id
_entity_poly.type
_entity_poly.pdbx_seq_one_letter_code
_entity_poly.pdbx_strand_id
1 'polypeptide(L)' 'MHQGETLAVEPNVEQLPKALAGQVTLKSIGEALQQADVLVMLVDHNEFKAIAPEAVKQNWIVDTKGVWR' A
#
# COMPACT_ATOMS: atom_id res chain seq x y z
N MET A 1 4.69 20.45 -12.55
CA MET A 1 4.64 18.98 -12.59
C MET A 1 4.12 18.52 -11.25
N HIS A 2 2.96 17.87 -11.18
CA HIS A 2 2.52 17.29 -9.91
C HIS A 2 3.19 15.91 -9.81
N GLN A 3 4.27 15.82 -9.05
CA GLN A 3 4.87 14.53 -8.71
C GLN A 3 4.03 13.96 -7.57
N GLY A 4 3.18 12.97 -7.88
CA GLY A 4 2.50 12.21 -6.83
C GLY A 4 3.54 11.47 -5.98
N GLU A 5 3.29 11.39 -4.68
CA GLU A 5 4.12 10.60 -3.77
C GLU A 5 3.79 9.10 -3.95
N THR A 6 4.81 8.25 -3.91
CA THR A 6 4.62 6.79 -3.92
C THR A 6 4.93 6.23 -2.53
N LEU A 7 3.88 5.69 -1.89
CA LEU A 7 4.00 5.01 -0.61
C LEU A 7 4.18 3.51 -0.84
N ALA A 8 5.16 2.91 -0.17
CA ALA A 8 5.35 1.46 -0.13
C ALA A 8 4.88 0.93 1.22
N VAL A 9 4.19 -0.21 1.21
CA VAL A 9 3.73 -0.89 2.43
C VAL A 9 4.17 -2.33 2.35
N GLU A 10 4.99 -2.76 3.31
CA GLU A 10 5.41 -4.14 3.45
C GLU A 10 5.53 -4.46 4.95
N PRO A 11 4.74 -5.43 5.47
CA PRO A 11 4.62 -5.65 6.92
C PRO A 11 5.79 -6.42 7.55
N ASN A 12 6.66 -7.05 6.76
CA ASN A 12 7.75 -7.91 7.20
C ASN A 12 9.13 -7.25 7.17
N VAL A 13 9.22 -5.98 6.74
CA VAL A 13 10.48 -5.23 6.69
C VAL A 13 10.37 -3.91 7.46
N GLU A 14 11.43 -3.60 8.19
CA GLU A 14 11.59 -2.31 8.86
C GLU A 14 12.24 -1.26 7.94
N GLN A 15 12.84 -1.71 6.83
CA GLN A 15 13.68 -0.87 5.96
C GLN A 15 13.45 -1.26 4.49
N LEU A 16 13.46 -0.26 3.62
CA LEU A 16 13.42 -0.52 2.18
C LEU A 16 14.71 -1.15 1.69
N PRO A 17 14.64 -2.05 0.69
CA PRO A 17 15.83 -2.49 -0.02
C PRO A 17 16.51 -1.29 -0.68
N LYS A 18 17.85 -1.31 -0.78
CA LYS A 18 18.65 -0.22 -1.35
C LYS A 18 18.17 0.25 -2.73
N ALA A 19 17.66 -0.69 -3.53
CA ALA A 19 17.14 -0.40 -4.87
C ALA A 19 15.90 0.51 -4.87
N LEU A 20 15.19 0.64 -3.74
CA LEU A 20 14.00 1.48 -3.58
C LEU A 20 14.22 2.69 -2.66
N ALA A 21 15.40 2.78 -2.02
CA ALA A 21 15.73 3.89 -1.14
C ALA A 21 15.68 5.22 -1.93
N GLY A 22 14.93 6.19 -1.40
CA GLY A 22 14.76 7.51 -2.02
C GLY A 22 13.81 7.55 -3.23
N GLN A 23 13.23 6.43 -3.64
CA GLN A 23 12.22 6.37 -4.71
C GLN A 23 10.79 6.30 -4.17
N VAL A 24 10.62 5.66 -3.01
CA VAL A 24 9.34 5.48 -2.34
C VAL A 24 9.49 5.72 -0.83
N THR A 25 8.40 6.06 -0.17
CA THR A 25 8.34 6.21 1.29
C THR A 25 7.72 4.96 1.90
N LEU A 26 8.47 4.23 2.74
CA LEU A 26 7.89 3.10 3.50
C LEU A 26 6.92 3.64 4.55
N LYS A 27 5.71 3.13 4.53
CA LYS A 27 4.62 3.51 5.43
C LYS A 27 3.93 2.28 6.01
N SER A 28 3.30 2.47 7.15
CA SER A 28 2.39 1.46 7.69
C SER A 28 1.13 1.36 6.81
N ILE A 29 0.44 0.23 6.93
CA ILE A 29 -0.87 0.01 6.30
C ILE A 29 -1.85 1.14 6.64
N GLY A 30 -1.93 1.52 7.92
CA GLY A 30 -2.86 2.55 8.38
C GLY A 30 -2.58 3.92 7.77
N GLU A 31 -1.29 4.31 7.69
CA GLU A 31 -0.90 5.56 7.03
C GLU A 31 -1.22 5.54 5.54
N ALA A 32 -0.97 4.42 4.86
CA ALA A 32 -1.30 4.29 3.44
C ALA A 32 -2.82 4.36 3.20
N LEU A 33 -3.63 3.70 4.02
CA LEU A 33 -5.09 3.79 3.95
C LEU A 33 -5.63 5.20 4.24
N GLN A 34 -4.89 6.02 4.99
CA GLN A 34 -5.28 7.40 5.29
C GLN A 34 -4.83 8.40 4.22
N GLN A 35 -3.65 8.18 3.62
CA GLN A 35 -2.97 9.17 2.77
C GLN A 35 -3.08 8.85 1.28
N ALA A 36 -3.21 7.58 0.90
CA ALA A 36 -3.21 7.19 -0.50
C ALA A 36 -4.56 7.47 -1.16
N ASP A 37 -4.52 8.17 -2.28
CA ASP A 37 -5.67 8.38 -3.17
C ASP A 37 -5.97 7.13 -4.03
N VAL A 38 -4.91 6.39 -4.39
CA VAL A 38 -4.94 5.19 -5.23
C VAL A 38 -4.21 4.07 -4.50
N LEU A 39 -4.83 2.90 -4.48
CA LEU A 39 -4.28 1.75 -3.77
C LEU A 39 -4.03 0.58 -4.74
N VAL A 40 -2.85 -0.02 -4.67
CA VAL A 40 -2.43 -1.12 -5.54
C VAL A 40 -1.95 -2.29 -4.69
N MET A 41 -2.63 -3.44 -4.76
CA MET A 41 -2.17 -4.68 -4.11
C MET A 41 -1.37 -5.52 -5.10
N LEU A 42 -0.07 -5.64 -4.84
CA LEU A 42 0.85 -6.46 -5.64
C LEU A 42 1.13 -7.83 -5.02
N VAL A 43 0.98 -7.94 -3.70
CA VAL A 43 1.27 -9.14 -2.91
C VAL A 43 0.18 -9.30 -1.86
N ASP A 44 -0.25 -10.53 -1.61
CA ASP A 44 -1.38 -10.90 -0.77
C ASP A 44 -0.95 -11.34 0.64
N HIS A 45 -0.18 -10.48 1.31
CA HIS A 45 0.24 -10.70 2.69
C HIS A 45 -0.96 -10.96 3.62
N ASN A 46 -0.77 -11.80 4.65
CA ASN A 46 -1.84 -12.17 5.57
C ASN A 46 -2.43 -10.95 6.29
N GLU A 47 -1.58 -9.96 6.59
CA GLU A 47 -1.92 -8.68 7.19
C GLU A 47 -2.86 -7.88 6.29
N PHE A 48 -2.71 -7.95 4.97
CA PHE A 48 -3.59 -7.27 4.03
C PHE A 48 -4.93 -7.99 3.89
N LYS A 49 -4.93 -9.32 3.94
CA LYS A 49 -6.16 -10.14 3.96
C LYS A 49 -6.98 -9.94 5.23
N ALA A 50 -6.33 -9.57 6.34
CA ALA A 50 -6.99 -9.29 7.61
C ALA A 50 -7.66 -7.90 7.66
N ILE A 51 -7.44 -7.04 6.65
CA ILE A 51 -8.09 -5.73 6.57
C ILE A 51 -9.55 -5.93 6.17
N ALA A 52 -10.45 -5.41 7.00
CA ALA A 52 -11.87 -5.37 6.69
C ALA A 52 -12.10 -4.53 5.42
N PRO A 53 -12.88 -5.00 4.44
CA PRO A 53 -13.15 -4.25 3.20
C PRO A 53 -13.64 -2.81 3.44
N GLU A 54 -14.38 -2.58 4.52
CA GLU A 54 -14.92 -1.28 4.90
C GLU A 54 -13.85 -0.27 5.35
N ALA A 55 -12.65 -0.76 5.71
CA ALA A 55 -11.50 0.09 6.03
C ALA A 55 -10.83 0.65 4.78
N VAL A 56 -11.03 0.03 3.62
CA VAL A 56 -10.49 0.50 2.33
C VAL A 56 -11.50 1.45 1.70
N LYS A 57 -11.21 2.75 1.75
CA LYS A 57 -12.12 3.82 1.31
C LYS A 57 -11.67 4.49 0.01
N GLN A 58 -10.58 4.01 -0.57
CA GLN A 58 -10.00 4.55 -1.79
C GLN A 58 -10.95 4.32 -2.97
N ASN A 59 -11.15 5.37 -3.77
CA ASN A 59 -11.98 5.30 -4.96
C ASN A 59 -11.34 4.47 -6.09
N TRP A 60 -10.02 4.31 -6.03
CA TRP A 60 -9.24 3.61 -7.06
C TRP A 60 -8.41 2.51 -6.41
N ILE A 61 -8.82 1.27 -6.64
CA ILE A 61 -8.15 0.08 -6.12
C ILE A 61 -7.78 -0.81 -7.31
N VAL A 62 -6.50 -1.14 -7.43
CA VAL A 62 -5.99 -2.15 -8.36
C VAL A 62 -5.57 -3.36 -7.55
N ASP A 63 -6.45 -4.35 -7.49
CA ASP A 63 -6.19 -5.60 -6.79
C ASP A 63 -5.78 -6.69 -7.78
N THR A 64 -4.48 -7.02 -7.81
CA THR A 64 -3.94 -8.07 -8.68
C THR A 64 -4.11 -9.48 -8.10
N LYS A 65 -4.63 -9.59 -6.88
CA LYS A 65 -4.71 -10.84 -6.08
C LYS A 65 -6.12 -11.26 -5.74
N GLY A 66 -7.10 -10.36 -5.82
CA GLY A 66 -8.52 -10.62 -5.56
C GLY A 66 -8.88 -10.72 -4.08
N VAL A 67 -8.18 -9.99 -3.22
CA VAL A 67 -8.34 -9.96 -1.76
C VAL A 67 -9.40 -8.95 -1.29
N TRP A 68 -9.51 -7.78 -1.93
CA TRP A 68 -10.38 -6.67 -1.49
C TRP A 68 -11.54 -6.40 -2.45
N ARG A 69 -12.05 -7.46 -3.06
CA ARG A 69 -13.13 -7.40 -4.06
C ARG A 69 -14.47 -7.83 -3.48
#